data_AF-A0A2W6DI89-F1
#
_entry.id   AF-A0A2W6DI89-F1
#
_cell.length_a   1.000
_cell.length_b   1.000
_cell.length_c   1.000
_cell.angle_alpha   90.00
_cell.angle_beta   90.00
_cell.angle_gamma   90.00
#
_symmetry.space_group_name_H-M   'P 1'
#
loop_
_entity.id
_entity.type
_entity.pdbx_description
1 polymer ?
#
loop_
_entity_poly.entity_id
_entity_poly.type
_entity_poly.pdbx_seq_one_letter_code
_entity_poly.pdbx_strand_id
1 'polypeptide(L)'
;MRVHVVSDVHGSVDALARAGDGADAMIVLGDLICFIDYADHRAGIMGELFGPDAVTTLVELRTAQRFDAAREWSRSLWSTLGGDRAGIIEDAVRRQYAAMFAVLPTPTYLTYGNVDIPRLWQEFSREGLNVLDGETTEIGERLFGFVGGGLPSAYRTPYEIDEDAYAAKVSATGEVDVLCTHIPPAVP
;
A
#
# COMPACT_ATOMS: atom_id res chain seq x y z
N MET A 1 -15.00 4.58 22.03
CA MET A 1 -14.08 5.08 21.00
C MET A 1 -14.48 4.46 19.67
N ARG A 2 -14.70 5.27 18.64
CA ARG A 2 -15.02 4.86 17.28
C ARG A 2 -13.73 4.77 16.47
N VAL A 3 -13.32 3.56 16.13
CA VAL A 3 -12.16 3.31 15.26
C VAL A 3 -12.66 3.01 13.86
N HIS A 4 -12.15 3.74 12.87
CA HIS A 4 -12.39 3.42 11.46
C HIS A 4 -11.19 2.65 10.91
N VAL A 5 -11.44 1.59 10.16
CA VAL A 5 -10.41 0.71 9.60
C VAL A 5 -10.56 0.68 8.09
N VAL A 6 -9.47 0.90 7.36
CA VAL A 6 -9.40 0.77 5.90
C VAL A 6 -8.18 -0.04 5.49
N SER A 7 -8.26 -0.67 4.33
CA SER A 7 -7.16 -1.37 3.64
C SER A 7 -7.23 -1.06 2.14
N ASP A 8 -6.20 -1.43 1.38
CA ASP A 8 -6.22 -1.41 -0.09
C ASP A 8 -6.60 -0.03 -0.67
N VAL A 9 -5.98 1.02 -0.13
CA VAL A 9 -6.37 2.42 -0.40
C VAL A 9 -6.15 2.79 -1.87
N HIS A 10 -5.07 2.30 -2.47
CA HIS A 10 -4.71 2.41 -3.88
C HIS A 10 -5.01 3.78 -4.50
N GLY A 11 -4.33 4.84 -4.03
CA GLY A 11 -4.44 6.14 -4.68
C GLY A 11 -5.76 6.89 -4.41
N SER A 12 -6.69 6.34 -3.63
CA SER A 12 -8.02 6.91 -3.41
C SER A 12 -8.07 7.99 -2.32
N VAL A 13 -7.44 9.15 -2.56
CA VAL A 13 -7.28 10.25 -1.57
C VAL A 13 -8.63 10.70 -1.00
N ASP A 14 -9.62 10.96 -1.85
CA ASP A 14 -10.92 11.46 -1.40
C ASP A 14 -11.70 10.41 -0.59
N ALA A 15 -11.54 9.13 -0.93
CA ALA A 15 -12.15 8.04 -0.17
C ALA A 15 -11.48 7.89 1.19
N LEU A 16 -10.14 7.99 1.24
CA LEU A 16 -9.36 7.96 2.47
C LEU A 16 -9.76 9.12 3.41
N ALA A 17 -9.88 10.33 2.87
CA ALA A 17 -10.34 11.50 3.62
C ALA A 17 -11.73 11.27 4.23
N ARG A 18 -12.71 10.86 3.41
CA ARG A 18 -14.07 10.54 3.88
C ARG A 18 -14.11 9.40 4.88
N ALA A 19 -13.22 8.42 4.75
CA ALA A 19 -13.14 7.32 5.70
C ALA A 19 -12.68 7.79 7.09
N GLY A 20 -11.99 8.92 7.19
CA GLY A 20 -11.64 9.55 8.47
C GLY A 20 -12.79 10.31 9.14
N ASP A 21 -13.86 10.64 8.41
CA ASP A 21 -14.93 11.50 8.92
C ASP A 21 -15.64 10.87 10.13
N GLY A 22 -15.55 11.54 11.29
CA GLY A 22 -16.21 11.12 12.53
C GLY A 22 -15.53 9.96 13.27
N ALA A 23 -14.32 9.56 12.86
CA ALA A 23 -13.48 8.62 13.58
C ALA A 23 -12.83 9.28 14.80
N ASP A 24 -12.79 8.59 15.94
CA ASP A 24 -11.95 8.98 17.08
C ASP A 24 -10.48 8.57 16.86
N ALA A 25 -10.25 7.52 16.05
CA ALA A 25 -8.96 7.12 15.52
C ALA A 25 -9.13 6.35 14.20
N MET A 26 -8.10 6.36 13.37
CA MET A 26 -8.08 5.64 12.10
C MET A 26 -7.00 4.55 12.09
N ILE A 27 -7.31 3.40 11.50
CA ILE A 27 -6.35 2.34 11.18
C ILE A 27 -6.29 2.19 9.66
N VAL A 28 -5.08 2.17 9.12
CA VAL A 28 -4.81 1.97 7.68
C VAL A 28 -3.92 0.75 7.50
N LEU A 29 -4.46 -0.28 6.87
CA LEU A 29 -3.80 -1.57 6.66
C LEU A 29 -3.14 -1.64 5.28
N GLY A 30 -2.41 -0.59 4.93
CA GLY A 30 -1.51 -0.59 3.78
C GLY A 30 -2.15 -0.41 2.41
N ASP A 31 -1.29 -0.62 1.41
CA ASP A 31 -1.57 -0.52 -0.02
C ASP A 31 -2.02 0.88 -0.44
N LEU A 32 -1.25 1.89 -0.02
CA LEU A 32 -1.55 3.29 -0.34
C LEU A 32 -1.29 3.62 -1.81
N ILE A 33 -0.30 2.97 -2.43
CA ILE A 33 0.11 3.27 -3.82
C ILE A 33 -0.88 2.67 -4.82
N CYS A 34 -1.27 3.47 -5.81
CA CYS A 34 -1.88 2.99 -7.05
C CYS A 34 -0.85 2.96 -8.18
N PHE A 35 -0.33 1.77 -8.47
CA PHE A 35 0.62 1.61 -9.58
C PHE A 35 -0.10 1.48 -10.93
N ILE A 36 -1.14 0.66 -10.98
CA ILE A 36 -2.05 0.46 -12.11
C ILE A 36 -3.46 0.43 -11.55
N ASP A 37 -4.33 1.27 -12.09
CA ASP A 37 -5.77 1.17 -11.85
C ASP A 37 -6.39 0.31 -12.96
N TYR A 38 -7.07 -0.77 -12.56
CA TYR A 38 -7.69 -1.74 -13.46
C TYR A 38 -9.10 -1.31 -13.93
N ALA A 39 -9.68 -0.27 -13.31
CA ALA A 39 -10.99 0.27 -13.66
C ALA A 39 -10.88 1.58 -14.45
N ASP A 40 -9.96 2.47 -14.06
CA ASP A 40 -9.64 3.70 -14.80
C ASP A 40 -8.19 3.68 -15.29
N HIS A 41 -7.98 3.29 -16.54
CA HIS A 41 -6.65 3.17 -17.13
C HIS A 41 -5.88 4.49 -17.26
N ARG A 42 -6.51 5.64 -16.99
CA ARG A 42 -5.84 6.95 -16.92
C ARG A 42 -5.17 7.18 -15.56
N ALA A 43 -5.64 6.51 -14.52
CA ALA A 43 -5.18 6.67 -13.16
C ALA A 43 -3.99 5.78 -12.82
N GLY A 44 -3.40 6.04 -11.66
CA GLY A 44 -2.20 5.35 -11.18
C GLY A 44 -0.93 5.75 -11.92
N ILE A 45 0.21 5.30 -11.39
CA ILE A 45 1.54 5.69 -11.90
C ILE A 45 1.71 5.34 -13.38
N MET A 46 1.26 4.16 -13.81
CA MET A 46 1.38 3.75 -15.22
C MET A 46 0.47 4.57 -16.15
N GLY A 47 -0.73 4.93 -15.70
CA GLY A 47 -1.67 5.76 -16.47
C GLY A 47 -1.14 7.18 -16.67
N GLU A 48 -0.58 7.78 -15.60
CA GLU A 48 0.05 9.10 -15.66
C GLU A 48 1.27 9.14 -16.59
N LEU A 49 2.13 8.11 -16.54
CA LEU A 49 3.38 8.10 -17.30
C LEU A 49 3.21 7.72 -18.77
N PHE A 50 2.32 6.77 -19.07
CA PHE A 50 2.23 6.15 -20.39
C PHE A 50 0.88 6.32 -21.08
N GLY A 51 -0.13 6.83 -20.37
CA GLY A 51 -1.47 7.03 -20.90
C GLY A 51 -2.34 5.76 -20.91
N PRO A 52 -3.66 5.93 -21.13
CA PRO A 52 -4.65 4.88 -20.97
C PRO A 52 -4.55 3.74 -21.99
N ASP A 53 -4.11 4.00 -23.22
CA ASP A 53 -3.98 2.97 -24.25
C ASP A 53 -2.91 1.94 -23.85
N ALA A 54 -1.78 2.42 -23.31
CA ALA A 54 -0.70 1.58 -22.84
C ALA A 54 -1.11 0.70 -21.66
N VAL A 55 -1.85 1.28 -20.71
CA VAL A 55 -2.42 0.56 -19.56
C VAL A 55 -3.48 -0.45 -20.00
N THR A 56 -4.35 -0.11 -20.95
CA THR A 56 -5.35 -1.02 -21.52
C THR A 56 -4.70 -2.30 -22.03
N THR A 57 -3.69 -2.18 -22.89
CA THR A 57 -2.95 -3.35 -23.41
C THR A 57 -2.29 -4.16 -22.28
N LEU A 58 -1.72 -3.49 -21.28
CA LEU A 58 -1.09 -4.18 -20.15
C LEU A 58 -2.11 -4.98 -19.32
N VAL A 59 -3.26 -4.39 -19.02
CA VAL A 59 -4.36 -5.02 -18.28
C VAL A 59 -4.91 -6.21 -19.06
N GLU A 60 -5.18 -6.06 -20.36
CA GLU A 60 -5.66 -7.17 -21.22
C GLU A 60 -4.69 -8.37 -21.20
N LEU A 61 -3.38 -8.13 -21.32
CA LEU A 61 -2.38 -9.18 -21.26
C LEU A 61 -2.34 -9.88 -19.90
N ARG A 62 -2.46 -9.14 -18.79
CA ARG A 62 -2.50 -9.70 -17.43
C ARG A 62 -3.77 -10.50 -17.18
N THR A 63 -4.93 -9.98 -17.61
CA THR A 63 -6.24 -10.65 -17.49
C THR A 63 -6.27 -11.96 -18.29
N ALA A 64 -5.64 -11.99 -19.47
CA ALA A 64 -5.46 -13.20 -20.26
C ALA A 64 -4.34 -14.12 -19.73
N GLN A 65 -3.75 -13.82 -18.56
CA GLN A 65 -2.63 -14.56 -17.94
C GLN A 65 -1.38 -14.67 -18.84
N ARG A 66 -1.21 -13.78 -19.81
CA ARG A 66 -0.06 -13.72 -20.72
C ARG A 66 1.08 -12.92 -20.10
N PHE A 67 1.59 -13.39 -18.96
CA PHE A 67 2.54 -12.64 -18.12
C PHE A 67 3.86 -12.30 -18.82
N ASP A 68 4.38 -13.16 -19.69
CA ASP A 68 5.63 -12.87 -20.42
C ASP A 68 5.46 -11.74 -21.43
N ALA A 69 4.35 -11.76 -22.16
CA ALA A 69 3.99 -10.67 -23.07
C ALA A 69 3.72 -9.36 -22.30
N ALA A 70 3.05 -9.43 -21.13
CA ALA A 70 2.86 -8.26 -20.27
C ALA A 70 4.20 -7.67 -19.78
N ARG A 71 5.18 -8.51 -19.46
CA ARG A 71 6.54 -8.08 -19.07
C ARG A 71 7.30 -7.45 -20.23
N GLU A 72 7.19 -8.03 -21.43
CA GLU A 72 7.78 -7.45 -22.64
C GLU A 72 7.18 -6.09 -22.98
N TRP A 73 5.85 -5.98 -22.94
CA TRP A 73 5.13 -4.72 -23.11
C TRP A 73 5.53 -3.67 -22.07
N SER A 74 5.57 -4.06 -20.79
CA SER A 74 6.02 -3.16 -19.74
C SER A 74 7.46 -2.68 -19.99
N ARG A 75 8.38 -3.57 -20.37
CA ARG A 75 9.76 -3.20 -20.72
C ARG A 75 9.84 -2.22 -21.89
N SER A 76 9.02 -2.40 -22.93
CA SER A 76 9.00 -1.46 -24.06
C SER A 76 8.52 -0.08 -23.63
N LEU A 77 7.49 0.02 -22.78
CA LEU A 77 7.04 1.30 -22.22
C LEU A 77 8.18 1.97 -21.43
N TRP A 78 8.81 1.27 -20.49
CA TRP A 78 9.90 1.85 -19.70
C TRP A 78 11.09 2.31 -20.56
N SER A 79 11.34 1.68 -21.72
CA SER A 79 12.39 2.11 -22.64
C SER A 79 12.11 3.43 -23.37
N THR A 80 10.86 3.90 -23.37
CA THR A 80 10.52 5.22 -23.94
C THR A 80 10.84 6.37 -23.01
N LEU A 81 10.98 6.10 -21.71
CA LEU A 81 11.40 7.10 -20.74
C LEU A 81 12.93 7.18 -20.73
N GLY A 82 13.46 8.39 -20.84
CA GLY A 82 14.86 8.65 -20.50
C GLY A 82 15.04 8.73 -18.97
N GLY A 83 16.23 8.39 -18.49
CA GLY A 83 16.60 8.57 -17.08
C GLY A 83 16.56 7.30 -16.24
N ASP A 84 16.69 7.48 -14.92
CA ASP A 84 16.64 6.38 -13.95
C ASP A 84 15.20 6.01 -13.62
N ARG A 85 14.83 4.77 -13.95
CA ARG A 85 13.51 4.22 -13.67
C ARG A 85 13.18 4.24 -12.18
N ALA A 86 14.15 3.96 -11.30
CA ALA A 86 13.90 3.93 -9.87
C ALA A 86 13.53 5.32 -9.35
N GLY A 87 14.30 6.35 -9.72
CA GLY A 87 13.98 7.75 -9.42
C GLY A 87 12.60 8.19 -9.93
N ILE A 88 12.25 7.88 -11.18
CA ILE A 88 10.94 8.23 -11.75
C ILE A 88 9.79 7.60 -10.94
N ILE A 89 9.91 6.32 -10.57
CA ILE A 89 8.90 5.63 -9.77
C ILE A 89 8.81 6.26 -8.38
N GLU A 90 9.94 6.48 -7.69
CA GLU A 90 9.93 7.08 -6.36
C GLU A 90 9.31 8.48 -6.36
N ASP A 91 9.61 9.31 -7.36
CA ASP A 91 9.01 10.65 -7.47
C ASP A 91 7.49 10.58 -7.63
N ALA A 92 6.98 9.61 -8.40
CA ALA A 92 5.54 9.39 -8.52
C ALA A 92 4.92 8.88 -7.21
N VAL A 93 5.60 7.96 -6.53
CA VAL A 93 5.19 7.43 -5.22
C VAL A 93 5.15 8.55 -4.16
N ARG A 94 6.17 9.41 -4.09
CA ARG A 94 6.21 10.55 -3.17
C ARG A 94 5.03 11.49 -3.38
N ARG A 95 4.62 11.74 -4.64
CA ARG A 95 3.43 12.57 -4.92
C ARG A 95 2.15 11.92 -4.38
N GLN A 96 1.97 10.61 -4.59
CA GLN A 96 0.81 9.91 -4.04
C GLN A 96 0.83 9.91 -2.50
N TYR A 97 1.97 9.61 -1.88
CA TYR A 97 2.11 9.66 -0.42
C TYR A 97 1.86 11.06 0.14
N ALA A 98 2.39 12.11 -0.48
CA ALA A 98 2.11 13.48 -0.05
C ALA A 98 0.60 13.77 0.01
N ALA A 99 -0.16 13.34 -0.99
CA ALA A 99 -1.60 13.50 -1.02
C ALA A 99 -2.32 12.64 0.04
N MET A 100 -1.91 11.38 0.22
CA MET A 100 -2.51 10.48 1.22
C MET A 100 -2.27 10.95 2.66
N PHE A 101 -1.01 11.21 3.01
CA PHE A 101 -0.64 11.57 4.38
C PHE A 101 -1.21 12.93 4.80
N ALA A 102 -1.49 13.81 3.83
CA ALA A 102 -2.14 15.09 4.06
C ALA A 102 -3.60 14.97 4.52
N VAL A 103 -4.31 13.90 4.15
CA VAL A 103 -5.74 13.71 4.50
C VAL A 103 -5.98 12.80 5.70
N LEU A 104 -4.94 12.14 6.22
CA LEU A 104 -5.09 11.27 7.39
C LEU A 104 -5.48 12.07 8.64
N PRO A 105 -6.50 11.64 9.40
CA PRO A 105 -6.84 12.27 10.67
C PRO A 105 -5.77 11.94 11.75
N THR A 106 -5.90 12.58 12.91
CA THR A 106 -5.06 12.29 14.07
C THR A 106 -5.95 11.86 15.25
N PRO A 107 -5.64 10.74 15.93
CA PRO A 107 -4.56 9.78 15.65
C PRO A 107 -4.88 8.83 14.49
N THR A 108 -3.85 8.48 13.71
CA THR A 108 -3.90 7.38 12.74
C THR A 108 -2.80 6.37 13.05
N TYR A 109 -3.12 5.09 12.92
CA TYR A 109 -2.22 3.95 13.06
C TYR A 109 -2.12 3.25 11.70
N LEU A 110 -0.90 3.09 11.18
CA LEU A 110 -0.66 2.57 9.84
C LEU A 110 0.26 1.35 9.90
N THR A 111 0.00 0.39 9.03
CA THR A 111 0.98 -0.63 8.66
C THR A 111 1.09 -0.71 7.14
N TYR A 112 2.14 -1.34 6.64
CA TYR A 112 2.46 -1.37 5.21
C TYR A 112 1.66 -2.44 4.48
N GLY A 113 1.31 -2.15 3.22
CA GLY A 113 0.87 -3.18 2.29
C GLY A 113 2.02 -3.71 1.44
N ASN A 114 1.73 -4.66 0.56
CA ASN A 114 2.76 -5.26 -0.29
C ASN A 114 3.21 -4.35 -1.44
N VAL A 115 2.41 -3.34 -1.81
CA VAL A 115 2.81 -2.37 -2.85
C VAL A 115 3.56 -1.16 -2.30
N ASP A 116 3.52 -0.94 -0.98
CA ASP A 116 4.12 0.22 -0.35
C ASP A 116 5.65 0.23 -0.37
N ILE A 117 6.25 1.41 -0.16
CA ILE A 117 7.70 1.59 -0.04
C ILE A 117 8.02 2.15 1.35
N PRO A 118 8.18 1.30 2.39
CA PRO A 118 8.29 1.71 3.79
C PRO A 118 9.37 2.76 4.06
N ARG A 119 10.53 2.67 3.40
CA ARG A 119 11.64 3.62 3.59
C ARG A 119 11.27 5.07 3.25
N LEU A 120 10.21 5.30 2.46
CA LEU A 120 9.76 6.64 2.10
C LEU A 120 8.77 7.22 3.12
N TRP A 121 8.15 6.39 3.98
CA TRP A 121 7.11 6.87 4.91
C TRP A 121 7.65 7.79 6.00
N GLN A 122 8.94 7.66 6.36
CA GLN A 122 9.57 8.57 7.33
C GLN A 122 9.55 10.03 6.86
N GLU A 123 9.59 10.27 5.54
CA GLU A 123 9.50 11.61 4.94
C GLU A 123 8.15 12.31 5.24
N PHE A 124 7.10 11.53 5.57
CA PHE A 124 5.75 12.02 5.83
C PHE A 124 5.32 11.89 7.30
N SER A 125 6.26 11.56 8.19
CA SER A 125 5.98 11.46 9.62
C SER A 125 5.55 12.81 10.21
N ARG A 126 4.56 12.76 11.09
CA ARG A 126 4.12 13.90 11.91
C ARG A 126 3.45 13.39 13.18
N GLU A 127 3.31 14.27 14.15
CA GLU A 127 2.64 13.96 15.42
C GLU A 127 1.25 13.36 15.17
N GLY A 128 0.97 12.25 15.87
CA GLY A 128 -0.31 11.54 15.77
C GLY A 128 -0.43 10.57 14.59
N LEU A 129 0.59 10.44 13.73
CA LEU A 129 0.71 9.31 12.80
C LEU A 129 1.65 8.27 13.39
N ASN A 130 1.16 7.05 13.56
CA ASN A 130 1.88 5.95 14.19
C ASN A 130 2.04 4.83 13.17
N VAL A 131 3.25 4.63 12.67
CA VAL A 131 3.56 3.52 11.77
C VAL A 131 4.03 2.35 12.62
N LEU A 132 3.34 1.21 12.54
CA LEU A 132 3.53 0.04 13.39
C LEU A 132 3.68 -1.23 12.56
N ASP A 133 4.72 -2.01 12.81
CA ASP A 133 5.00 -3.24 12.05
C ASP A 133 5.81 -4.26 12.87
N GLY A 134 5.16 -5.35 13.28
CA GLY A 134 5.67 -6.24 14.33
C GLY A 134 5.61 -5.62 15.73
N GLU A 135 4.76 -4.60 15.90
CA GLU A 135 4.67 -3.77 17.10
C GLU A 135 3.24 -3.74 17.63
N THR A 136 3.11 -3.32 18.90
CA THR A 136 1.81 -3.18 19.56
C THR A 136 1.59 -1.76 20.08
N THR A 137 0.32 -1.39 20.25
CA THR A 137 -0.08 -0.12 20.85
C THR A 137 -1.45 -0.23 21.51
N GLU A 138 -1.75 0.65 22.44
CA GLU A 138 -3.08 0.75 23.04
C GLU A 138 -3.94 1.74 22.24
N ILE A 139 -5.15 1.31 21.88
CA ILE A 139 -6.17 2.16 21.25
C ILE A 139 -7.44 2.05 22.10
N GLY A 140 -7.72 3.09 22.89
CA GLY A 140 -8.74 3.03 23.93
C GLY A 140 -8.29 2.11 25.07
N GLU A 141 -9.07 1.09 25.38
CA GLU A 141 -8.80 0.12 26.46
C GLU A 141 -8.36 -1.25 25.93
N ARG A 142 -7.87 -1.30 24.68
CA ARG A 142 -7.54 -2.54 23.97
C ARG A 142 -6.13 -2.49 23.42
N LEU A 143 -5.42 -3.61 23.51
CA LEU A 143 -4.10 -3.78 22.93
C LEU A 143 -4.23 -4.24 21.47
N PHE A 144 -3.66 -3.47 20.55
CA PHE A 144 -3.61 -3.78 19.13
C PHE A 144 -2.21 -4.21 18.72
N GLY A 145 -2.09 -5.24 17.89
CA GLY A 145 -0.85 -5.63 17.21
C GLY A 145 -0.94 -5.34 15.72
N PHE A 146 0.17 -4.94 15.09
CA PHE A 146 0.21 -4.56 13.67
C PHE A 146 1.27 -5.36 12.93
N VAL A 147 0.92 -5.91 11.76
CA VAL A 147 1.84 -6.64 10.88
C VAL A 147 1.59 -6.27 9.41
N GLY A 148 2.60 -5.70 8.77
CA GLY A 148 2.53 -5.26 7.39
C GLY A 148 3.39 -6.08 6.42
N GLY A 149 3.20 -5.79 5.13
CA GLY A 149 3.91 -6.41 4.01
C GLY A 149 3.14 -7.55 3.34
N GLY A 150 3.69 -8.01 2.21
CA GLY A 150 3.19 -9.16 1.46
C GLY A 150 4.11 -10.37 1.55
N LEU A 151 3.57 -11.55 1.23
CA LEU A 151 4.38 -12.73 0.96
C LEU A 151 4.80 -12.76 -0.52
N PRO A 152 5.84 -13.53 -0.89
CA PRO A 152 6.33 -13.59 -2.26
C PRO A 152 5.23 -14.00 -3.24
N SER A 153 5.07 -13.22 -4.31
CA SER A 153 4.00 -13.46 -5.30
C SER A 153 4.53 -13.43 -6.74
N ALA A 154 3.69 -13.86 -7.69
CA ALA A 154 4.00 -13.73 -9.12
C ALA A 154 4.09 -12.26 -9.58
N TYR A 155 3.50 -11.34 -8.81
CA TYR A 155 3.47 -9.91 -9.10
C TYR A 155 4.76 -9.19 -8.68
N ARG A 156 5.52 -9.75 -7.73
CA ARG A 156 6.80 -9.20 -7.25
C ARG A 156 6.69 -7.73 -6.87
N THR A 157 5.79 -7.43 -5.94
CA THR A 157 5.51 -6.07 -5.52
C THR A 157 6.63 -5.50 -4.64
N PRO A 158 6.71 -4.17 -4.47
CA PRO A 158 7.82 -3.51 -3.78
C PRO A 158 8.15 -3.98 -2.36
N TYR A 159 7.15 -4.42 -1.57
CA TYR A 159 7.33 -4.83 -0.18
C TYR A 159 6.78 -6.23 0.10
N GLU A 160 7.35 -7.21 -0.61
CA GLU A 160 7.22 -8.63 -0.28
C GLU A 160 8.38 -9.04 0.65
N ILE A 161 8.06 -9.72 1.75
CA ILE A 161 9.01 -10.30 2.71
C ILE A 161 8.85 -11.82 2.74
N ASP A 162 9.90 -12.54 3.13
CA ASP A 162 9.82 -13.98 3.27
C ASP A 162 8.92 -14.42 4.44
N GLU A 163 8.52 -15.70 4.41
CA GLU A 163 7.61 -16.28 5.39
C GLU A 163 8.16 -16.23 6.82
N ASP A 164 9.47 -16.44 7.00
CA ASP A 164 10.11 -16.42 8.32
C ASP A 164 10.12 -15.00 8.90
N ALA A 165 10.42 -13.99 8.08
CA ALA A 165 10.34 -12.58 8.46
C ALA A 165 8.90 -12.17 8.82
N TYR A 166 7.91 -12.59 8.04
CA TYR A 166 6.51 -12.34 8.35
C TYR A 166 6.09 -13.02 9.66
N ALA A 167 6.44 -14.29 9.85
CA ALA A 167 6.15 -15.05 11.07
C ALA A 167 6.83 -14.44 12.31
N ALA A 168 8.05 -13.90 12.16
CA ALA A 168 8.75 -13.20 13.22
C ALA A 168 8.01 -11.93 13.67
N LYS A 169 7.47 -11.15 12.73
CA LYS A 169 6.64 -9.98 13.05
C LYS A 169 5.36 -10.37 13.80
N VAL A 170 4.66 -11.41 13.34
CA VAL A 170 3.46 -11.93 14.04
C VAL A 170 3.81 -12.41 15.45
N SER A 171 4.95 -13.09 15.60
CA SER A 171 5.40 -13.56 16.92
C SER A 171 5.76 -12.39 17.85
N ALA A 172 6.32 -11.30 17.30
CA ALA A 172 6.72 -10.12 18.06
C ALA A 172 5.54 -9.36 18.65
N THR A 173 4.34 -9.43 18.07
CA THR A 173 3.15 -8.78 18.64
C THR A 173 2.70 -9.44 19.94
N GLY A 174 3.04 -10.72 20.18
CA GLY A 174 2.57 -11.47 21.33
C GLY A 174 1.03 -11.61 21.35
N GLU A 175 0.47 -11.73 22.56
CA GLU A 175 -0.98 -11.79 22.77
C GLU A 175 -1.57 -10.37 22.75
N VAL A 176 -2.52 -10.13 21.86
CA VAL A 176 -3.20 -8.83 21.66
C VAL A 176 -4.71 -9.04 21.62
N ASP A 177 -5.48 -8.01 21.99
CA ASP A 177 -6.95 -8.04 21.86
C ASP A 177 -7.39 -8.04 20.39
N VAL A 178 -6.66 -7.29 19.54
CA VAL A 178 -6.96 -7.14 18.12
C VAL A 178 -5.65 -7.22 17.33
N LEU A 179 -5.59 -8.12 16.35
CA LEU A 179 -4.47 -8.22 15.42
C LEU A 179 -4.84 -7.60 14.08
N CYS A 180 -4.09 -6.59 13.68
CA CYS A 180 -4.21 -5.85 12.42
C CYS A 180 -3.13 -6.33 11.45
N THR A 181 -3.51 -7.11 10.45
CA THR A 181 -2.59 -7.59 9.41
C THR A 181 -2.99 -7.05 8.05
N HIS A 182 -2.01 -6.81 7.18
CA HIS A 182 -2.29 -6.55 5.78
C HIS A 182 -2.73 -7.83 5.05
N ILE A 183 -2.00 -8.93 5.26
CA ILE A 183 -2.40 -10.24 4.72
C ILE A 183 -3.50 -10.82 5.60
N PRO A 184 -4.68 -11.18 5.06
CA PRO A 184 -5.75 -11.77 5.84
C PRO A 184 -5.33 -13.14 6.42
N PRO A 185 -5.80 -13.51 7.62
CA PRO A 185 -5.51 -14.81 8.20
C PRO A 185 -6.13 -15.93 7.35
N ALA A 186 -5.44 -17.07 7.26
CA ALA A 186 -5.93 -18.26 6.59
C ALA A 186 -6.96 -19.01 7.47
N VAL A 187 -8.08 -18.37 7.74
CA VAL A 187 -9.21 -18.93 8.50
C VAL A 187 -10.43 -19.10 7.59
N PRO A 188 -11.29 -20.11 7.83
CA PRO A 188 -12.53 -20.32 7.08
C PRO A 188 -13.53 -19.17 7.18
#